data_AF-A0A2H9QTM1-F1
#
_entry.id   AF-A0A2H9QTM1-F1
#
_cell.length_a   1.000
_cell.length_b   1.000
_cell.length_c   1.000
_cell.angle_alpha   90.00
_cell.angle_beta   90.00
_cell.angle_gamma   90.00
#
_symmetry.space_group_name_H-M   'P 1'
#
loop_
_entity.id
_entity.type
_entity.pdbx_description
1 polymer ?
#
loop_
_entity_poly.entity_id
_entity_poly.type
_entity_poly.pdbx_seq_one_letter_code
_entity_poly.pdbx_strand_id
1 'polypeptide(L)' 'NKILIEEEKKSVRNLVPERIYSSHNIFWRCPGCERIYWKGSHYDKIMDTVSRLKSK' A
#
# COMPACT_ATOMS: atom_id res chain seq x y z
N ASN A 1 16.66 1.55 0.84
CA ASN A 1 15.47 0.85 0.30
C ASN A 1 15.32 -0.51 0.95
N LYS A 2 14.13 -0.82 1.50
CA LYS A 2 13.77 -2.13 2.05
C LYS A 2 12.47 -2.60 1.39
N ILE A 3 12.30 -3.91 1.26
CA ILE A 3 11.07 -4.51 0.73
C ILE A 3 9.96 -4.34 1.77
N LEU A 4 8.78 -3.92 1.31
CA LEU A 4 7.61 -3.79 2.16
C LEU A 4 7.08 -5.18 2.52
N ILE A 5 6.75 -5.39 3.80
CA ILE A 5 6.18 -6.63 4.31
C ILE A 5 4.68 -6.45 4.52
N GLU A 6 3.88 -7.47 4.22
CA GLU A 6 2.44 -7.42 4.46
C GLU A 6 2.17 -7.30 5.96
N GLU A 7 1.22 -6.45 6.31
CA GLU A 7 0.88 -6.12 7.69
C GLU A 7 -0.59 -6.42 7.94
N GLU A 8 -0.89 -7.06 9.07
CA GLU A 8 -2.27 -7.38 9.43
C GLU A 8 -3.12 -6.12 9.55
N LYS A 9 -4.32 -6.11 8.95
CA LYS A 9 -5.25 -4.97 9.06
C LYS A 9 -5.45 -4.55 10.51
N LYS A 10 -5.63 -5.49 11.44
CA LYS A 10 -5.89 -5.19 12.85
C LYS A 10 -4.74 -4.40 13.51
N SER A 11 -3.48 -4.65 13.14
CA SER A 11 -2.33 -3.96 13.74
C SER A 11 -2.20 -2.51 13.28
N VAL A 12 -2.79 -2.14 12.14
CA VAL A 12 -2.71 -0.77 11.60
C VAL A 12 -3.86 0.14 12.02
N ARG A 13 -4.87 -0.34 12.74
CA ARG A 13 -6.10 0.40 13.09
C ARG A 13 -5.86 1.80 13.68
N ASN A 14 -4.84 1.93 14.51
CA ASN A 14 -4.50 3.18 15.20
C ASN A 14 -3.29 3.90 14.56
N LEU A 15 -2.74 3.36 13.48
CA LEU A 15 -1.55 3.88 12.78
C LEU A 15 -1.91 4.60 11.48
N VAL A 16 -3.13 4.41 10.97
CA VAL A 16 -3.65 5.08 9.78
C VAL A 16 -4.96 5.81 10.09
N PRO A 17 -5.34 6.83 9.30
CA PRO A 17 -6.64 7.47 9.44
C PRO A 17 -7.79 6.47 9.28
N GLU A 18 -8.87 6.66 10.04
CA GLU A 18 -10.03 5.74 10.05
C GLU A 18 -10.61 5.50 8.66
N ARG A 19 -10.70 6.56 7.83
CA ARG A 19 -11.16 6.45 6.45
C ARG A 19 -10.31 5.48 5.62
N ILE A 20 -9.00 5.43 5.84
CA ILE A 20 -8.09 4.52 5.13
C ILE A 20 -8.30 3.09 5.64
N TYR A 21 -8.37 2.93 6.97
CA TYR A 21 -8.63 1.64 7.61
C TYR A 21 -9.94 1.00 7.14
N SER A 22 -11.01 1.79 7.01
CA SER A 22 -12.31 1.30 6.56
C SER A 22 -12.35 0.95 5.08
N SER A 23 -11.64 1.71 4.24
CA SER A 23 -11.67 1.54 2.77
C SER A 23 -10.65 0.55 2.21
N HIS A 24 -9.62 0.15 2.96
CA HIS A 24 -8.56 -0.74 2.46
C HIS A 24 -8.42 -2.01 3.32
N ASN A 25 -8.09 -3.13 2.68
CA ASN A 25 -7.90 -4.42 3.34
C ASN A 25 -6.44 -4.88 3.40
N ILE A 26 -5.61 -4.41 2.47
CA ILE A 26 -4.21 -4.82 2.36
C ILE A 26 -3.33 -3.64 2.75
N PHE A 27 -2.45 -3.89 3.71
CA PHE A 27 -1.49 -2.93 4.22
C PHE A 27 -0.11 -3.53 4.18
N TRP A 28 0.89 -2.66 4.07
CA TRP A 28 2.28 -3.05 4.17
C TRP A 28 3.04 -2.14 5.12
N ARG A 29 4.05 -2.68 5.79
CA ARG A 29 4.97 -1.93 6.64
C ARG A 29 6.36 -1.95 6.03
N CYS A 30 7.07 -0.82 6.11
CA CYS A 30 8.50 -0.80 5.87
C CYS A 30 9.26 -1.24 7.12
N PRO A 31 10.05 -2.33 7.11
CA PRO A 31 10.80 -2.76 8.30
C PRO A 31 11.97 -1.82 8.65
N GLY A 32 12.31 -0.85 7.80
CA GLY A 32 13.40 0.10 8.05
C GLY A 32 12.96 1.45 8.61
N CYS A 33 11.73 1.90 8.33
CA CYS A 33 11.25 3.21 8.77
C CYS A 33 9.83 3.18 9.35
N GLU A 34 9.24 1.98 9.48
CA GLU A 34 7.97 1.69 10.14
C GLU A 34 6.72 2.34 9.54
N ARG A 35 6.85 3.06 8.42
CA ARG A 35 5.73 3.63 7.69
C ARG A 35 4.79 2.54 7.17
N ILE A 36 3.49 2.81 7.28
CA ILE A 36 2.42 1.98 6.72
C ILE A 36 2.05 2.49 5.32
N TYR A 37 1.90 1.55 4.38
CA TYR A 37 1.57 1.77 2.98
C TYR A 37 0.30 1.00 2.61
N TRP A 38 -0.44 1.53 1.63
CA TRP A 38 -1.64 0.91 1.04
C TRP A 38 -1.76 1.34 -0.43
N LYS A 39 -2.61 0.67 -1.20
CA LYS A 39 -2.88 1.05 -2.60
C LYS A 39 -3.72 2.34 -2.62
N GLY A 40 -3.16 3.43 -3.11
CA GLY A 40 -3.91 4.68 -3.31
C GLY A 40 -4.90 4.61 -4.48
N SER A 41 -5.77 5.62 -4.61
CA SER A 41 -6.82 5.70 -5.64
C SER A 41 -6.30 5.68 -7.09
N HIS A 42 -5.04 6.05 -7.31
CA HIS A 42 -4.43 6.06 -8.65
C HIS A 42 -3.61 4.81 -8.95
N TYR A 43 -3.52 3.86 -8.01
CA TYR A 43 -2.66 2.68 -8.15
C TYR A 43 -2.95 1.91 -9.45
N ASP A 44 -4.21 1.63 -9.74
CA ASP A 44 -4.59 0.85 -10.93
C ASP A 44 -4.19 1.57 -12.23
N LYS A 45 -4.46 2.87 -12.34
CA LYS A 45 -4.07 3.69 -13.52
C LYS A 45 -2.55 3.73 -13.72
N ILE A 46 -1.79 3.78 -12.63
CA ILE A 46 -0.32 3.73 -12.67
C ILE A 46 0.13 2.36 -13.18
N MET A 47 -0.42 1.28 -12.64
CA MET A 47 -0.08 -0.08 -13.05
C MET A 47 -0.45 -0.38 -14.50
N ASP A 48 -1.58 0.14 -14.99
CA ASP A 48 -1.97 0.05 -16.39
C ASP A 48 -0.94 0.75 -17.30
N THR A 49 -0.49 1.94 -16.90
CA THR A 49 0.50 2.71 -17.65
C THR A 49 1.85 1.98 -17.68
N VAL A 50 2.29 1.46 -16.54
CA VAL A 50 3.53 0.68 -16.44
C VAL A 50 3.45 -0.59 -17.30
N SER A 51 2.31 -1.30 -17.27
CA SER A 51 2.10 -2.51 -18.06
C SER A 51 2.20 -2.23 -19.56
N ARG A 52 1.60 -1.13 -20.03
CA ARG A 52 1.70 -0.70 -21.45
C ARG A 52 3.12 -0.37 -21.89
N LEU A 53 3.96 0.15 -20.99
CA LEU A 53 5.36 0.47 -21.28
C LEU A 53 6.25 -0.79 -21.35
N LYS A 54 5.93 -1.82 -20.56
CA LYS A 54 6.67 -3.09 -20.54
C LYS A 54 6.41 -3.99 -21.74
N SER A 55 5.31 -3.77 -22.46
CA SER A 55 4.93 -4.51 -23.67
C SER A 55 5.47 -3.92 -24.98
N LYS A 56 6.42 -2.98 -24.90
CA LYS A 56 7.21 -2.46 -26.02
C LYS A 56 8.66 -2.88 -25.87
#